data_AF-A0A9E2YBZ1-F1
#
_entry.id   AF-A0A9E2YBZ1-F1
#
_cell.length_a   1.000
_cell.length_b   1.000
_cell.length_c   1.000
_cell.angle_alpha   90.00
_cell.angle_beta   90.00
_cell.angle_gamma   90.00
#
_symmetry.space_group_name_H-M   'P 1'
#
loop_
_entity.id
_entity.type
_entity.pdbx_description
1 polymer ?
#
loop_
_entity_poly.entity_id
_entity_poly.type
_entity_poly.pdbx_seq_one_letter_code
_entity_poly.pdbx_strand_id
1 'polypeptide(L)'
;MLASDETESLEAFLDGESSEQQADVIRRQIDPNSASWNPAIAAALQQLIGERELRGQWYATFERHDSAEDEVVGRLLANVERELDRDERRMLAHRDRMRMLRYVVGAAACVVFSFFAGWIGHGRSGDSLNVPTVAVTNRNNASQGSLDFGGAGTLVSNIKMPAPDGTVGNAPLAIPGGVNVALTDNLGRIIAVQHFDTLNEAREFTQDVTHLRQQQQQMRQGDTVLVKDQF
;
A
#
# COMPACT_ATOMS: atom_id res chain seq x y z
N MET A 1 13.38 -36.63 -27.96
CA MET A 1 12.24 -35.71 -28.07
C MET A 1 11.67 -35.57 -26.68
N LEU A 2 11.64 -34.35 -26.14
CA LEU A 2 10.98 -34.06 -24.87
C LEU A 2 9.45 -34.17 -25.06
N ALA A 3 8.73 -34.35 -23.96
CA ALA A 3 7.27 -34.29 -24.01
C ALA A 3 6.83 -32.84 -24.30
N SER A 4 5.68 -32.68 -24.98
CA SER A 4 5.12 -31.35 -25.30
C SER A 4 4.98 -30.46 -24.05
N ASP A 5 4.56 -31.08 -22.94
CA ASP A 5 4.38 -30.39 -21.65
C ASP A 5 5.69 -29.85 -21.08
N GLU A 6 6.81 -30.57 -21.30
CA GLU A 6 8.13 -30.13 -20.84
C GLU A 6 8.62 -28.94 -21.67
N THR A 7 8.40 -28.96 -22.99
CA THR A 7 8.74 -27.82 -23.86
C THR A 7 7.94 -26.57 -23.51
N GLU A 8 6.63 -26.70 -23.24
CA GLU A 8 5.78 -25.59 -22.81
C GLU A 8 6.25 -25.02 -21.46
N SER A 9 6.65 -25.88 -20.51
CA SER A 9 7.19 -25.44 -19.23
C SER A 9 8.51 -24.67 -19.35
N LEU A 10 9.34 -25.02 -20.33
CA LEU A 10 10.61 -24.33 -20.60
C LEU A 10 10.40 -22.99 -21.29
N GLU A 11 9.41 -22.89 -22.19
CA GLU A 11 9.01 -21.62 -22.78
C GLU A 11 8.46 -20.66 -21.71
N ALA A 12 7.55 -21.13 -20.85
CA ALA A 12 7.03 -20.35 -19.73
C ALA A 12 8.16 -19.91 -18.76
N PHE A 13 9.18 -20.75 -18.57
CA PHE A 13 10.37 -20.38 -17.79
C PHE A 13 11.21 -19.29 -18.45
N LEU A 14 11.41 -19.35 -19.78
CA LEU A 14 12.14 -18.33 -20.54
C LEU A 14 11.40 -16.99 -20.60
N ASP A 15 10.07 -17.01 -20.58
CA ASP A 15 9.25 -15.80 -20.56
C ASP A 15 9.03 -15.23 -19.15
N GLY A 16 9.52 -15.92 -18.12
CA GLY A 16 9.38 -15.51 -16.72
C GLY A 16 7.95 -15.70 -16.18
N GLU A 17 7.09 -16.39 -16.92
CA GLU A 17 5.71 -16.72 -16.54
C GLU A 17 5.62 -17.96 -15.65
N SER A 18 6.69 -18.73 -15.56
CA SER A 18 6.75 -19.90 -14.67
C SER A 18 6.59 -19.52 -13.20
N SER A 19 5.83 -20.31 -12.45
CA SER A 19 5.78 -20.18 -10.99
C SER A 19 7.18 -20.36 -10.36
N GLU A 20 7.45 -19.69 -9.24
CA GLU A 20 8.76 -19.74 -8.56
C GLU A 20 9.21 -21.19 -8.25
N GLN A 21 8.26 -22.06 -7.89
CA GLN A 21 8.52 -23.47 -7.62
C GLN A 21 8.95 -24.23 -8.88
N GLN A 22 8.31 -23.99 -10.03
CA GLN A 22 8.69 -24.61 -11.30
C GLN A 22 10.03 -24.08 -11.81
N ALA A 23 10.25 -22.78 -11.70
CA ALA A 23 11.52 -22.15 -12.06
C ALA A 23 12.70 -22.78 -11.30
N ASP A 24 12.53 -23.05 -10.01
CA ASP A 24 13.56 -23.70 -9.19
C ASP A 24 13.78 -25.17 -9.57
N VAL A 25 12.74 -25.91 -9.96
CA VAL A 25 12.88 -27.27 -10.49
C VAL A 25 13.69 -27.26 -11.78
N ILE A 26 13.36 -26.38 -12.71
CA ILE A 26 14.05 -26.24 -14.00
C ILE A 26 15.51 -25.81 -13.78
N ARG A 27 15.78 -24.84 -12.89
CA ARG A 27 17.16 -24.43 -12.53
C ARG A 27 17.99 -25.59 -12.00
N ARG A 28 17.43 -26.41 -11.10
CA ARG A 28 18.11 -27.61 -10.59
C ARG A 28 18.31 -28.68 -11.65
N GLN A 29 17.48 -28.73 -12.69
CA GLN A 29 17.64 -29.67 -13.80
C GLN A 29 18.68 -29.21 -14.82
N ILE A 30 18.91 -27.90 -14.94
CA ILE A 30 19.91 -27.33 -15.87
C ILE A 30 21.31 -27.31 -15.25
N ASP A 31 21.44 -27.12 -13.93
CA ASP A 31 22.74 -27.04 -13.25
C ASP A 31 23.53 -28.37 -13.38
N PRO A 32 24.71 -28.38 -14.04
CA PRO A 32 25.52 -29.58 -14.21
C PRO A 32 26.03 -30.18 -12.89
N ASN A 33 26.02 -29.42 -11.80
CA ASN A 33 26.44 -29.90 -10.48
C ASN A 33 25.29 -30.48 -9.65
N SER A 34 24.04 -30.35 -10.13
CA SER A 34 22.87 -30.81 -9.42
C SER A 34 22.64 -32.31 -9.61
N ALA A 35 22.16 -32.98 -8.56
CA ALA A 35 21.80 -34.39 -8.62
C ALA A 35 20.66 -34.69 -9.62
N SER A 36 19.85 -33.67 -9.95
CA SER A 36 18.75 -33.76 -10.92
C SER A 36 19.12 -33.26 -12.31
N TRP A 37 20.41 -33.11 -12.62
CA TRP A 37 20.86 -32.63 -13.92
C TRP A 37 20.32 -33.50 -15.07
N ASN A 38 19.70 -32.85 -16.06
CA ASN A 38 19.21 -33.50 -17.27
C ASN A 38 19.81 -32.81 -18.52
N PRO A 39 20.75 -33.44 -19.23
CA PRO A 39 21.40 -32.84 -20.39
C PRO A 39 20.43 -32.62 -21.56
N ALA A 40 19.34 -33.39 -21.66
CA ALA A 40 18.34 -33.20 -22.70
C ALA A 40 17.55 -31.90 -22.52
N ILE A 41 17.24 -31.53 -21.27
CA ILE A 41 16.55 -30.27 -20.94
C ILE A 41 17.48 -29.08 -21.21
N ALA A 42 18.75 -29.17 -20.81
CA ALA A 42 19.74 -28.13 -21.08
C ALA A 42 19.93 -27.89 -22.59
N ALA A 43 20.01 -28.97 -23.39
CA ALA A 43 20.11 -28.87 -24.84
C ALA A 43 18.85 -28.26 -25.48
N ALA A 44 17.66 -28.65 -25.03
CA ALA A 44 16.41 -28.08 -25.53
C ALA A 44 16.26 -26.59 -25.16
N LEU A 45 16.67 -26.18 -23.95
CA LEU A 45 16.70 -24.78 -23.56
C LEU A 45 17.64 -23.97 -24.46
N GLN A 46 18.84 -24.49 -24.76
CA GLN A 46 19.77 -23.85 -25.69
C GLN A 46 19.18 -23.73 -27.10
N GLN A 47 18.47 -24.75 -27.56
CA GLN A 47 17.75 -24.69 -28.84
C GLN A 47 16.68 -23.59 -28.84
N LEU A 48 15.83 -23.52 -27.81
CA LEU A 48 14.80 -22.49 -27.69
C LEU A 48 15.38 -21.08 -27.62
N ILE A 49 16.48 -20.89 -26.89
CA ILE A 49 17.22 -19.61 -26.86
C ILE A 49 17.71 -19.25 -28.28
N GLY A 50 18.32 -20.20 -29.00
CA GLY A 50 18.78 -20.00 -30.37
C GLY A 50 17.64 -19.66 -31.34
N GLU A 51 16.49 -20.32 -31.22
CA GLU A 51 15.30 -20.02 -32.01
C GLU A 51 14.72 -18.62 -31.71
N ARG A 52 14.77 -18.19 -30.44
CA ARG A 52 14.34 -16.85 -30.01
C ARG A 52 15.29 -15.78 -30.54
N GLU A 53 16.59 -15.99 -30.46
CA GLU A 53 17.60 -15.10 -31.03
C GLU A 53 17.44 -14.97 -32.54
N LEU A 54 17.19 -16.07 -33.25
CA LEU A 54 16.95 -16.06 -34.69
C LEU A 54 15.69 -15.27 -35.04
N ARG A 55 14.58 -15.49 -34.31
CA ARG A 55 13.36 -14.69 -34.45
C ARG A 55 13.62 -13.21 -34.17
N GLY A 56 14.38 -12.89 -33.12
CA GLY A 56 14.77 -11.52 -32.79
C GLY A 56 15.57 -10.86 -33.90
N GLN A 57 16.56 -11.54 -34.47
CA GLN A 57 17.33 -11.06 -35.63
C GLN A 57 16.44 -10.86 -36.84
N TRP A 58 15.51 -11.79 -37.10
CA TRP A 58 14.55 -11.70 -38.19
C TRP A 58 13.65 -10.47 -38.04
N TYR A 59 13.07 -10.24 -36.86
CA TYR A 59 12.28 -9.04 -36.57
C TYR A 59 13.10 -7.74 -36.66
N ALA A 60 14.34 -7.75 -36.18
CA ALA A 60 15.24 -6.61 -36.29
C ALA A 60 15.52 -6.21 -37.75
N THR A 61 15.39 -7.13 -38.72
CA THR A 61 15.47 -6.75 -40.14
C THR A 61 14.27 -5.96 -40.64
N PHE A 62 13.09 -6.13 -40.02
CA PHE A 62 11.87 -5.39 -40.36
C PHE A 62 11.77 -4.05 -39.63
N GLU A 63 12.28 -3.96 -38.40
CA GLU A 63 12.26 -2.73 -37.60
C GLU A 63 13.20 -1.63 -38.12
N ARG A 64 14.15 -1.97 -39.01
CA ARG A 64 15.24 -1.09 -39.45
C ARG A 64 14.83 0.13 -40.30
N HIS A 65 13.53 0.44 -40.43
CA HIS A 65 13.06 1.44 -41.39
C HIS A 65 12.54 2.76 -40.81
N ASP A 66 12.33 2.89 -39.50
CA ASP A 66 11.87 4.15 -38.90
C ASP A 66 12.79 4.61 -37.76
N SER A 67 13.90 5.27 -38.12
CA SER A 67 14.84 5.89 -37.17
C SER A 67 14.19 6.90 -36.21
N ALA A 68 12.96 7.34 -36.50
CA ALA A 68 12.17 8.18 -35.60
C ALA A 68 11.59 7.40 -34.42
N GLU A 69 11.22 6.13 -34.61
CA GLU A 69 10.67 5.27 -33.55
C GLU A 69 11.77 4.84 -32.57
N ASP A 70 12.97 4.54 -33.08
CA ASP A 70 14.15 4.24 -32.25
C ASP A 70 14.47 5.37 -31.25
N GLU A 71 14.31 6.63 -31.66
CA GLU A 71 14.55 7.76 -30.76
C GLU A 71 13.49 7.84 -29.64
N VAL A 72 12.23 7.52 -29.96
CA VAL A 72 11.14 7.50 -28.97
C VAL A 72 11.32 6.33 -28.00
N VAL A 73 11.61 5.13 -28.50
CA VAL A 73 11.88 3.94 -27.68
C VAL A 73 13.12 4.17 -26.81
N GLY A 74 14.19 4.75 -27.37
CA GLY A 74 15.40 5.09 -26.62
C GLY A 74 15.13 6.10 -25.49
N ARG A 75 14.29 7.12 -25.73
CA ARG A 75 13.87 8.06 -24.68
C ARG A 75 13.01 7.38 -23.61
N LEU A 76 12.14 6.46 -24.00
CA LEU A 76 11.30 5.71 -23.06
C LEU A 76 12.16 4.79 -22.18
N LEU A 77 13.05 4.01 -22.77
CA LEU A 77 13.98 3.13 -22.06
C LEU A 77 14.88 3.94 -21.10
N ALA A 78 15.43 5.07 -21.55
CA ALA A 78 16.22 5.95 -20.69
C ALA A 78 15.41 6.53 -19.51
N ASN A 79 14.11 6.75 -19.68
CA ASN A 79 13.23 7.18 -18.59
C ASN A 79 12.92 6.04 -17.61
N VAL A 80 12.71 4.82 -18.12
CA VAL A 80 12.49 3.62 -17.29
C VAL A 80 13.74 3.29 -16.48
N GLU A 81 14.92 3.28 -17.10
CA GLU A 81 16.20 3.08 -16.41
C GLU A 81 16.42 4.13 -15.31
N ARG A 82 16.13 5.40 -15.59
CA ARG A 82 16.22 6.47 -14.58
C ARG A 82 15.27 6.27 -13.41
N GLU A 83 14.09 5.69 -13.63
CA GLU A 83 13.13 5.45 -12.56
C GLU A 83 13.51 4.21 -11.74
N LEU A 84 14.01 3.16 -12.39
CA LEU A 84 14.59 1.99 -11.70
C LEU A 84 15.76 2.39 -10.80
N ASP A 85 16.68 3.23 -11.30
CA ASP A 85 17.79 3.76 -10.52
C ASP A 85 17.31 4.59 -9.31
N ARG A 86 16.22 5.35 -9.47
CA ARG A 86 15.63 6.10 -8.36
C ARG A 86 15.03 5.19 -7.30
N ASP A 87 14.35 4.13 -7.72
CA ASP A 87 13.72 3.19 -6.80
C ASP A 87 14.75 2.32 -6.07
N GLU A 88 15.81 1.87 -6.74
CA GLU A 88 16.91 1.17 -6.07
C GLU A 88 17.58 2.07 -5.02
N ARG A 89 17.83 3.34 -5.36
CA ARG A 89 18.35 4.33 -4.40
C ARG A 89 17.38 4.57 -3.25
N ARG A 90 16.07 4.62 -3.49
CA ARG A 90 15.05 4.75 -2.44
C ARG A 90 15.03 3.54 -1.52
N MET A 91 15.12 2.31 -2.06
CA MET A 91 15.16 1.09 -1.26
C MET A 91 16.42 1.03 -0.39
N LEU A 92 17.59 1.35 -0.95
CA LEU A 92 18.84 1.40 -0.19
C LEU A 92 18.77 2.46 0.91
N ALA A 93 18.31 3.67 0.59
CA ALA A 93 18.12 4.73 1.58
C ALA A 93 17.10 4.35 2.67
N HIS A 94 16.02 3.67 2.31
CA HIS A 94 15.03 3.18 3.28
C HIS A 94 15.63 2.12 4.20
N ARG A 95 16.44 1.20 3.67
CA ARG A 95 17.14 0.17 4.44
C ARG A 95 18.09 0.77 5.46
N ASP A 96 18.85 1.80 5.07
CA ASP A 96 19.78 2.48 5.96
C ASP A 96 19.06 3.30 7.04
N ARG A 97 17.97 3.99 6.68
CA ARG A 97 17.11 4.67 7.67
C ARG A 97 16.52 3.70 8.69
N MET A 98 16.08 2.52 8.27
CA MET A 98 15.56 1.49 9.17
C MET A 98 16.62 0.95 10.12
N ARG A 99 17.89 0.88 9.70
CA ARG A 99 19.00 0.54 10.60
C ARG A 99 19.23 1.64 11.64
N MET A 100 19.21 2.91 11.24
CA MET A 100 19.38 4.04 12.16
C MET A 100 18.25 4.11 13.20
N LEU A 101 17.01 3.86 12.79
CA LEU A 101 15.85 3.84 13.69
C LEU A 101 15.97 2.77 14.78
N ARG A 102 16.57 1.61 14.49
CA ARG A 102 16.78 0.56 15.52
C ARG A 102 17.69 1.03 16.65
N TYR A 103 18.73 1.83 16.36
CA TYR A 103 19.60 2.39 17.39
C TYR A 103 18.90 3.45 18.24
N VAL A 104 18.11 4.33 17.59
CA VAL A 104 17.37 5.38 18.30
C VAL A 104 16.29 4.78 19.20
N VAL A 105 15.55 3.79 18.70
CA VAL A 105 14.52 3.09 19.49
C VAL A 105 15.15 2.34 20.66
N GLY A 106 16.31 1.69 20.47
CA GLY A 106 17.06 1.07 21.56
C GLY A 106 17.48 2.07 22.64
N ALA A 107 18.04 3.21 22.25
CA ALA A 107 18.43 4.27 23.18
C ALA A 107 17.22 4.87 23.93
N ALA A 108 16.11 5.14 23.22
CA ALA A 108 14.88 5.63 23.82
C ALA A 108 14.29 4.62 24.82
N ALA A 109 14.29 3.33 24.49
CA ALA A 109 13.86 2.28 25.40
C ALA A 109 14.71 2.24 26.67
N CYS A 110 16.04 2.36 26.58
CA CYS A 110 16.91 2.45 27.75
C CYS A 110 16.54 3.63 28.66
N VAL A 111 16.30 4.83 28.10
CA VAL A 111 15.89 6.00 28.89
C VAL A 111 14.56 5.76 29.60
N VAL A 112 13.58 5.19 28.90
CA VAL A 112 12.27 4.86 29.46
C VAL A 112 12.41 3.81 30.58
N PHE A 113 13.20 2.76 30.38
CA PHE A 113 13.46 1.74 31.40
C PHE A 113 14.18 2.31 32.63
N SER A 114 15.19 3.15 32.44
CA SER A 114 15.88 3.83 33.55
C SER A 114 14.93 4.74 34.34
N PHE A 115 14.03 5.44 33.66
CA PHE A 115 13.02 6.27 34.30
C PHE A 115 12.04 5.43 35.14
N PHE A 116 11.50 4.34 34.57
CA PHE A 116 10.57 3.45 35.29
C PHE A 116 11.24 2.74 36.48
N ALA A 117 12.49 2.29 36.34
CA ALA A 117 13.25 1.69 37.44
C ALA A 117 13.49 2.69 38.59
N GLY A 118 13.80 3.95 38.27
CA GLY A 118 13.96 5.01 39.26
C GLY A 118 12.66 5.41 39.96
N TRP A 119 11.54 5.38 39.24
CA TRP A 119 10.21 5.71 39.77
C TRP A 119 9.69 4.69 40.77
N ILE A 120 9.87 3.39 40.49
CA ILE A 120 9.45 2.30 41.39
C ILE A 120 10.27 2.28 42.70
N GLY A 121 11.51 2.76 42.67
CA GLY A 121 12.37 2.84 43.86
C GLY A 121 12.03 3.96 44.86
N HIS A 122 11.21 4.96 44.47
CA HIS A 122 10.84 6.09 45.34
C HIS A 122 9.43 5.95 45.97
N GLY A 123 8.80 4.79 45.81
CA GLY A 123 7.56 4.42 46.49
C GLY A 123 7.79 4.22 47.99
N ARG A 124 7.70 5.32 48.73
CA ARG A 124 7.44 5.44 50.18
C ARG A 124 6.92 4.14 50.81
N SER A 125 7.71 3.58 51.72
CA SER A 125 7.18 2.77 52.82
C SER A 125 6.28 3.66 53.67
N GLY A 126 4.97 3.34 53.70
CA GLY A 126 3.99 3.98 54.58
C GLY A 126 3.12 5.02 53.89
N ASP A 127 1.99 4.61 53.34
CA ASP A 127 0.70 4.91 53.96
C ASP A 127 -0.44 4.16 53.26
N SER A 128 -1.46 3.90 54.06
CA SER A 128 -2.64 3.07 53.79
C SER A 128 -3.41 3.43 52.51
N LEU A 129 -3.54 2.41 51.66
CA LEU A 129 -4.76 1.96 50.97
C LEU A 129 -5.89 3.01 50.83
N ASN A 130 -5.79 3.88 49.84
CA ASN A 130 -6.94 4.57 49.26
C ASN A 130 -7.02 4.18 47.79
N VAL A 131 -7.94 3.28 47.46
CA VAL A 131 -8.19 2.80 46.10
C VAL A 131 -8.86 3.93 45.31
N PRO A 132 -8.27 4.45 44.21
CA PRO A 132 -8.96 5.43 43.39
C PRO A 132 -10.08 4.73 42.62
N THR A 133 -11.31 4.92 43.08
CA THR A 133 -12.52 4.58 42.33
C THR A 133 -12.62 5.53 41.13
N VAL A 134 -12.49 4.98 39.92
CA VAL A 134 -12.73 5.73 38.68
C VAL A 134 -14.23 6.03 38.59
N ALA A 135 -14.61 7.28 38.90
CA ALA A 135 -15.95 7.77 38.69
C ALA A 135 -16.16 8.09 37.19
N VAL A 136 -16.82 7.19 36.47
CA VAL A 136 -17.37 7.47 35.14
C VAL A 136 -18.63 8.31 35.35
N THR A 137 -18.54 9.62 35.16
CA THR A 137 -19.72 10.47 35.05
C THR A 137 -20.19 10.49 33.61
N ASN A 138 -21.22 9.71 33.32
CA ASN A 138 -22.00 9.82 32.09
C ASN A 138 -22.88 11.08 32.20
N ARG A 139 -22.34 12.21 31.76
CA ARG A 139 -23.07 13.45 31.56
C ARG A 139 -23.50 13.45 30.10
N ASN A 140 -24.81 13.33 29.88
CA ASN A 140 -25.59 13.92 28.77
C ASN A 140 -26.77 13.01 28.40
N ASN A 141 -27.75 12.99 29.29
CA ASN A 141 -29.16 12.90 28.92
C ASN A 141 -29.72 14.32 28.98
N ALA A 142 -29.81 15.01 27.83
CA ALA A 142 -30.78 16.09 27.59
C ALA A 142 -30.75 16.50 26.09
N SER A 143 -31.91 16.36 25.46
CA SER A 143 -32.31 16.88 24.13
C SER A 143 -31.63 16.30 22.88
N GLN A 144 -32.06 15.08 22.50
CA GLN A 144 -32.10 14.64 21.10
C GLN A 144 -33.15 15.45 20.34
N GLY A 145 -32.70 16.38 19.49
CA GLY A 145 -33.46 16.86 18.33
C GLY A 145 -32.90 16.18 17.07
N SER A 146 -33.41 15.00 16.76
CA SER A 146 -33.10 14.30 15.50
C SER A 146 -33.91 14.96 14.39
N LEU A 147 -33.27 15.75 13.54
CA LEU A 147 -33.85 16.19 12.26
C LEU A 147 -33.78 15.01 11.30
N ASP A 148 -34.87 14.24 11.28
CA ASP A 148 -35.12 13.13 10.37
C ASP A 148 -35.50 13.70 8.99
N PHE A 149 -34.56 13.68 8.03
CA PHE A 149 -34.85 13.96 6.63
C PHE A 149 -35.28 12.65 5.96
N GLY A 150 -36.59 12.40 6.00
CA GLY A 150 -37.23 11.31 5.28
C GLY A 150 -37.01 11.45 3.77
N GLY A 151 -36.15 10.60 3.21
CA GLY A 151 -35.93 10.44 1.77
C GLY A 151 -35.28 9.09 1.51
N ALA A 152 -36.04 8.16 0.95
CA ALA A 152 -35.70 6.76 0.81
C ALA A 152 -34.37 6.53 0.08
N GLY A 153 -33.48 5.75 0.71
CA GLY A 153 -32.36 5.07 0.05
C GLY A 153 -31.03 5.83 0.02
N THR A 154 -30.50 6.27 1.17
CA THR A 154 -29.11 6.76 1.24
C THR A 154 -28.38 6.07 2.39
N LEU A 155 -27.26 5.41 2.08
CA LEU A 155 -26.32 4.88 3.07
C LEU A 155 -25.87 6.03 3.99
N VAL A 156 -26.34 6.01 5.23
CA VAL A 156 -26.13 7.06 6.22
C VAL A 156 -24.64 7.13 6.57
N SER A 157 -23.92 8.04 5.92
CA SER A 157 -22.72 8.61 6.51
C SER A 157 -23.16 9.37 7.75
N ASN A 158 -22.94 8.78 8.94
CA ASN A 158 -23.08 9.45 10.23
C ASN A 158 -22.02 10.55 10.34
N ILE A 159 -22.22 11.66 9.64
CA ILE A 159 -21.46 12.90 9.83
C ILE A 159 -22.05 13.55 11.08
N LYS A 160 -21.64 13.06 12.24
CA LYS A 160 -21.96 13.70 13.51
C LYS A 160 -21.07 14.93 13.63
N MET A 161 -21.63 16.10 13.33
CA MET A 161 -20.97 17.37 13.67
C MET A 161 -20.76 17.37 15.19
N PRO A 162 -19.51 17.50 15.69
CA PRO A 162 -19.29 17.61 17.12
C PRO A 162 -19.91 18.91 17.59
N ALA A 163 -20.87 18.82 18.51
CA ALA A 163 -21.31 19.99 19.25
C ALA A 163 -20.08 20.58 19.99
N PRO A 164 -19.98 21.91 20.12
CA PRO A 164 -18.91 22.56 20.85
C PRO A 164 -19.11 22.32 22.35
N ASP A 165 -18.87 21.09 22.81
CA ASP A 165 -18.87 20.73 24.23
C ASP A 165 -17.42 20.42 24.64
N GLY A 166 -16.93 21.25 25.56
CA GLY A 166 -15.52 21.60 25.75
C GLY A 166 -14.66 20.55 26.45
N THR A 167 -14.72 19.28 26.05
CA THR A 167 -13.92 18.25 26.73
C THR A 167 -13.45 17.12 25.82
N VAL A 168 -12.42 17.36 24.99
CA VAL A 168 -11.47 16.32 24.56
C VAL A 168 -10.09 16.93 24.31
N GLY A 169 -9.04 16.26 24.78
CA GLY A 169 -7.65 16.73 24.74
C GLY A 169 -7.09 17.00 23.34
N ASN A 170 -6.16 17.95 23.28
CA ASN A 170 -5.28 18.30 22.16
C ASN A 170 -5.93 18.29 20.77
N ALA A 171 -7.17 18.75 20.65
CA ALA A 171 -7.69 19.19 19.36
C ALA A 171 -7.03 20.55 19.02
N PRO A 172 -6.49 20.73 17.80
CA PRO A 172 -5.87 21.99 17.39
C PRO A 172 -6.88 23.15 17.51
N LEU A 173 -6.40 24.31 17.95
CA LEU A 173 -7.20 25.51 18.21
C LEU A 173 -8.20 25.76 17.07
N ALA A 174 -9.48 25.87 17.40
CA ALA A 174 -10.51 26.27 16.47
C ALA A 174 -10.23 27.71 16.01
N ILE A 175 -9.79 27.86 14.76
CA ILE A 175 -9.67 29.15 14.09
C ILE A 175 -11.11 29.61 13.76
N PRO A 176 -11.53 30.81 14.21
CA PRO A 176 -12.89 31.28 13.98
C PRO A 176 -13.11 31.53 12.48
N GLY A 177 -13.96 30.71 11.86
CA GLY A 177 -14.41 30.92 10.47
C GLY A 177 -14.60 29.68 9.62
N GLY A 178 -14.00 28.53 9.96
CA GLY A 178 -14.03 27.34 9.10
C GLY A 178 -14.84 26.16 9.62
N VAL A 179 -15.05 25.17 8.75
CA VAL A 179 -15.77 23.92 9.02
C VAL A 179 -14.75 22.77 9.12
N ASN A 180 -14.81 22.01 10.21
CA ASN A 180 -14.00 20.81 10.38
C ASN A 180 -14.80 19.57 9.95
N VAL A 181 -14.25 18.80 9.01
CA VAL A 181 -14.79 17.51 8.58
C VAL A 181 -13.94 16.41 9.20
N ALA A 182 -14.53 15.61 10.08
CA ALA A 182 -13.88 14.45 10.66
C ALA A 182 -14.12 13.22 9.75
N LEU A 183 -13.03 12.59 9.32
CA LEU A 183 -13.10 11.30 8.63
C LEU A 183 -13.09 10.20 9.69
N THR A 184 -14.12 9.37 9.66
CA THR A 184 -14.25 8.20 10.53
C THR A 184 -14.09 6.91 9.73
N ASP A 185 -13.47 5.92 10.39
CA ASP A 185 -13.44 4.55 9.92
C ASP A 185 -14.80 3.84 10.18
N ASN A 186 -14.95 2.61 9.69
CA ASN A 186 -16.12 1.74 9.88
C ASN A 186 -16.46 1.48 11.36
N LEU A 187 -15.49 1.60 12.28
CA LEU A 187 -15.68 1.50 13.72
C LEU A 187 -16.09 2.83 14.39
N GLY A 188 -16.33 3.88 13.60
CA GLY A 188 -16.65 5.22 14.11
C GLY A 188 -15.45 5.95 14.73
N ARG A 189 -14.23 5.42 14.60
CA ARG A 189 -13.00 6.06 15.08
C ARG A 189 -12.57 7.16 14.12
N ILE A 190 -12.26 8.35 14.65
CA ILE A 190 -11.72 9.47 13.86
C ILE A 190 -10.28 9.14 13.45
N ILE A 191 -10.02 9.07 12.15
CA ILE A 191 -8.70 8.82 11.56
C ILE A 191 -8.02 10.10 11.10
N ALA A 192 -8.80 11.11 10.72
CA ALA A 192 -8.31 12.41 10.28
C ALA A 192 -9.38 13.49 10.50
N VAL A 193 -8.93 14.74 10.65
CA VAL A 193 -9.80 15.93 10.67
C VAL A 193 -9.22 16.92 9.66
N GLN A 194 -10.02 17.30 8.68
CA GLN A 194 -9.66 18.28 7.66
C GLN A 194 -10.43 19.58 7.92
N HIS A 195 -9.71 20.70 7.89
CA HIS A 195 -10.30 22.03 8.01
C HIS A 195 -10.59 22.59 6.62
N PHE A 196 -11.72 23.28 6.48
CA PHE A 196 -12.12 24.03 5.28
C PHE A 196 -12.53 25.44 5.68
N ASP A 197 -12.15 26.41 4.86
CA ASP A 197 -12.47 27.82 5.11
C ASP A 197 -13.95 28.11 4.80
N THR A 198 -14.56 27.32 3.91
CA THR A 198 -15.97 27.48 3.51
C THR A 198 -16.77 26.18 3.64
N LEU A 199 -18.08 26.32 3.91
CA LEU A 199 -19.00 25.18 3.95
C LEU A 199 -19.14 24.50 2.58
N ASN A 200 -18.95 25.24 1.48
CA ASN A 200 -19.09 24.70 0.14
C ASN A 200 -17.97 23.71 -0.19
N GLU A 201 -16.72 24.04 0.14
CA GLU A 201 -15.57 23.13 -0.01
C GLU A 201 -15.73 21.85 0.81
N ALA A 202 -16.22 21.97 2.04
CA ALA A 202 -16.49 20.81 2.88
C ALA A 202 -17.53 19.85 2.25
N ARG A 203 -18.52 20.39 1.51
CA ARG A 203 -19.52 19.59 0.78
C ARG A 203 -18.91 18.91 -0.44
N GLU A 204 -18.13 19.64 -1.23
CA GLU A 204 -17.43 19.10 -2.40
C GLU A 204 -16.49 17.95 -2.00
N PHE A 205 -15.68 18.17 -0.95
CA PHE A 205 -14.81 17.12 -0.41
C PHE A 205 -15.57 15.87 0.02
N THR A 206 -16.74 16.03 0.66
CA THR A 206 -17.56 14.90 1.09
C THR A 206 -18.10 14.11 -0.11
N GLN A 207 -18.47 14.80 -1.19
CA GLN A 207 -18.92 14.18 -2.44
C GLN A 207 -17.78 13.40 -3.10
N ASP A 208 -16.59 13.99 -3.20
CA ASP A 208 -15.40 13.36 -3.79
C ASP A 208 -14.99 12.08 -3.04
N VAL A 209 -14.98 12.12 -1.72
CA VAL A 209 -14.67 10.94 -0.89
C VAL A 209 -15.71 9.83 -1.12
N THR A 210 -16.98 10.20 -1.32
CA THR A 210 -18.05 9.24 -1.59
C THR A 210 -17.86 8.58 -2.97
N HIS A 211 -17.55 9.38 -4.00
CA HIS A 211 -17.24 8.88 -5.33
C HIS A 211 -16.03 7.95 -5.34
N LEU A 212 -14.95 8.33 -4.64
CA LEU A 212 -13.74 7.51 -4.54
C LEU A 212 -14.01 6.16 -3.86
N ARG A 213 -14.80 6.15 -2.78
CA ARG A 213 -15.20 4.91 -2.09
C ARG A 213 -16.03 4.01 -3.00
N GLN A 214 -16.97 4.58 -3.75
CA GLN A 214 -17.79 3.84 -4.70
C GLN A 214 -16.91 3.21 -5.80
N GLN A 215 -15.94 3.95 -6.33
CA GLN A 215 -15.01 3.45 -7.33
C GLN A 215 -14.11 2.32 -6.78
N GLN A 216 -13.61 2.46 -5.54
CA GLN A 216 -12.83 1.39 -4.89
C GLN A 216 -13.66 0.14 -4.62
N GLN A 217 -14.95 0.29 -4.29
CA GLN A 217 -15.86 -0.85 -4.13
C GLN A 217 -16.08 -1.58 -5.45
N GLN A 218 -16.23 -0.85 -6.56
CA GLN A 218 -16.34 -1.43 -7.90
C GLN A 218 -15.08 -2.22 -8.28
N MET A 219 -13.88 -1.66 -8.06
CA MET A 219 -12.62 -2.36 -8.31
C MET A 219 -12.46 -3.63 -7.46
N ARG A 220 -12.89 -3.60 -6.19
CA ARG A 220 -12.80 -4.76 -5.29
C ARG A 220 -13.77 -5.88 -5.62
N GLN A 221 -14.91 -5.56 -6.25
CA GLN A 221 -15.89 -6.56 -6.66
C GLN A 221 -15.47 -7.32 -7.92
N GLY A 222 -14.30 -7.03 -8.50
CA GLY A 222 -13.74 -7.80 -9.61
C GLY A 222 -14.53 -7.65 -10.91
N ASP A 223 -15.47 -6.71 -10.97
CA ASP A 223 -16.20 -6.40 -12.19
C ASP A 223 -15.26 -5.56 -13.07
N THR A 224 -14.48 -6.28 -13.87
CA THR A 224 -13.65 -5.70 -14.91
C THR A 224 -14.60 -5.08 -15.94
N VAL A 225 -14.87 -3.78 -15.80
CA VAL A 225 -15.54 -3.01 -16.83
C VAL A 225 -14.62 -3.03 -18.05
N LEU A 226 -14.93 -3.92 -18.98
CA LEU A 226 -14.28 -3.98 -20.28
C LEU A 226 -14.62 -2.65 -20.97
N VAL A 227 -13.69 -1.69 -20.94
CA VAL A 227 -13.77 -0.49 -21.74
C VAL A 227 -13.61 -0.96 -23.18
N LYS A 228 -14.76 -1.22 -23.82
CA LYS A 228 -14.82 -1.55 -25.23
C LYS A 228 -14.51 -0.25 -25.97
N ASP A 229 -13.22 -0.01 -26.21
CA ASP A 229 -12.79 1.02 -27.13
C ASP A 229 -13.46 0.76 -28.49
N GLN A 230 -14.33 1.69 -28.88
CA GLN A 230 -14.80 1.80 -30.26
C GLN A 230 -13.67 2.46 -31.04
N PHE A 231 -12.81 1.63 -31.62
CA PHE A 231 -11.98 1.99 -32.78
C PHE A 231 -12.69 1.54 -34.06
#